data_AF-A0A8T4NCQ1-F1
#
_entry.id   AF-A0A8T4NCQ1-F1
#
_cell.length_a   1.000
_cell.length_b   1.000
_cell.length_c   1.000
_cell.angle_alpha   90.00
_cell.angle_beta   90.00
_cell.angle_gamma   90.00
#
_symmetry.space_group_name_H-M   'P 1'
#
loop_
_entity.id
_entity.type
_entity.pdbx_description
1 polymer ?
#
loop_
_entity_poly.entity_id
_entity_poly.type
_entity_poly.pdbx_seq_one_letter_code
_entity_poly.pdbx_strand_id
1 'polypeptide(L)' 'MAIKTFNVDESVYEKFLRFCKDNGISMSKQIEIFMKSRVEDKEDVREEYLQKLEEIRRGKFIRVDDFAKRYGLQ' A
#
# COMPACT_ATOMS: atom_id res chain seq x y z
N MET A 1 10.35 20.83 -2.10
CA MET A 1 10.13 20.04 -0.87
C MET A 1 10.90 20.68 0.26
N ALA A 2 10.32 20.77 1.46
CA ALA A 2 11.01 21.27 2.65
C ALA A 2 11.44 20.09 3.52
N ILE A 3 12.64 20.15 4.10
CA ILE A 3 13.09 19.14 5.07
C ILE A 3 12.21 19.26 6.32
N LYS A 4 11.66 18.13 6.77
CA LYS A 4 10.92 18.02 8.02
C LYS A 4 11.72 17.16 8.97
N THR A 5 11.97 17.68 10.17
CA THR A 5 12.67 16.98 11.23
C THR A 5 11.73 16.81 12.42
N PHE A 6 11.79 15.63 13.04
CA PHE A 6 11.01 15.29 14.22
C PHE A 6 11.80 14.25 15.01
N ASN A 7 11.62 14.24 16.33
CA ASN A 7 12.27 13.27 17.19
C ASN A 7 11.39 12.02 17.26
N VAL A 8 12.03 10.85 17.19
CA VAL A 8 11.39 9.54 17.33
C VAL A 8 12.27 8.70 18.24
N ASP A 9 11.66 7.84 19.04
CA ASP A 9 12.38 6.80 19.77
C ASP A 9 13.23 5.93 18.83
N GLU A 10 14.48 5.68 19.20
CA GLU A 10 15.44 4.93 18.38
C GLU A 10 14.95 3.51 18.06
N SER A 11 14.34 2.84 19.05
CA SER A 11 13.84 1.47 18.87
C SER A 11 12.66 1.43 17.89
N VAL A 12 11.83 2.48 17.88
CA VAL A 12 10.71 2.63 16.93
C VAL A 12 11.23 2.91 15.53
N TYR A 13 12.20 3.81 15.40
CA TYR A 13 12.84 4.14 14.13
C TYR A 13 13.45 2.91 13.47
N GLU A 14 14.23 2.12 14.21
CA GLU A 14 14.89 0.93 13.66
C GLU A 14 13.90 -0.16 13.23
N LYS A 15 12.83 -0.39 14.02
CA LYS A 15 11.76 -1.32 13.64
C LYS A 15 11.06 -0.88 12.36
N PHE A 16 10.76 0.42 12.25
CA PHE A 16 10.08 0.97 11.09
C PHE A 16 10.96 1.00 9.84
N LEU A 17 12.25 1.29 10.00
CA LEU A 17 13.25 1.23 8.93
C LEU A 17 13.36 -0.19 8.37
N ARG A 18 13.42 -1.20 9.25
CA ARG A 18 13.44 -2.60 8.84
C ARG A 18 12.18 -2.98 8.07
N PHE A 19 11.01 -2.65 8.61
CA PHE A 19 9.74 -2.85 7.92
C PHE A 19 9.73 -2.25 6.51
N CYS A 20 10.23 -1.02 6.33
CA CYS A 20 10.30 -0.39 5.01
C CYS A 20 11.25 -1.13 4.07
N LYS A 21 12.42 -1.57 4.55
CA LYS A 21 13.39 -2.34 3.76
C LYS A 21 12.82 -3.69 3.31
N ASP A 22 12.21 -4.42 4.23
CA ASP A 22 11.66 -5.76 3.98
C ASP A 22 10.54 -5.74 2.93
N ASN A 23 9.82 -4.62 2.82
CA ASN A 23 8.74 -4.42 1.84
C ASN A 23 9.19 -3.65 0.59
N GLY A 24 10.47 -3.26 0.47
CA GLY A 24 10.97 -2.48 -0.66
C GLY A 24 10.37 -1.06 -0.76
N ILE A 25 9.96 -0.48 0.37
CA ILE A 25 9.28 0.82 0.45
C ILE A 25 10.26 1.91 0.89
N SER A 26 10.16 3.08 0.27
CA SER A 26 10.89 4.27 0.74
C SER A 26 10.29 4.79 2.05
N MET A 27 11.15 5.00 3.07
CA MET A 27 10.72 5.45 4.38
C MET A 27 10.05 6.83 4.35
N SER A 28 10.59 7.78 3.57
CA SER A 28 9.98 9.10 3.41
C SER A 28 8.60 9.02 2.77
N LYS A 29 8.43 8.10 1.79
CA LYS A 29 7.14 7.86 1.14
C LYS A 29 6.12 7.28 2.11
N GLN A 30 6.54 6.34 2.96
CA GLN A 30 5.66 5.73 3.95
C GLN A 30 5.24 6.73 5.03
N ILE A 31 6.15 7.60 5.49
CA ILE A 31 5.83 8.68 6.43
C ILE A 31 4.81 9.65 5.80
N GLU A 32 5.01 10.03 4.52
CA GLU A 32 4.07 10.90 3.81
C GLU A 32 2.68 10.25 3.69
N ILE A 33 2.61 8.95 3.33
CA ILE A 33 1.36 8.20 3.26
C ILE A 33 0.69 8.14 4.63
N PHE A 34 1.45 7.89 5.69
CA PHE A 34 0.93 7.88 7.05
C PHE A 34 0.36 9.24 7.44
N MET A 35 1.09 10.34 7.21
CA MET A 35 0.61 11.69 7.49
C MET A 35 -0.66 12.01 6.70
N LYS A 36 -0.72 11.65 5.40
CA LYS A 36 -1.94 11.79 4.59
C LYS A 36 -3.09 11.01 5.17
N SER A 37 -2.89 9.74 5.54
CA SER A 37 -3.95 8.92 6.12
C SER A 37 -4.52 9.47 7.43
N ARG A 38 -3.76 10.28 8.18
CA ARG A 38 -4.21 10.89 9.44
C ARG A 38 -4.85 12.26 9.28
N VAL A 39 -4.52 12.98 8.22
CA VAL A 39 -5.01 14.36 7.99
C VAL A 39 -6.15 14.37 6.98
N GLU A 40 -6.13 13.44 6.04
CA GLU A 40 -7.17 13.20 5.04
C GLU A 40 -8.26 12.25 5.58
N ASP A 41 -8.38 12.10 6.91
CA ASP A 41 -9.47 11.42 7.63
C ASP A 41 -10.84 12.14 7.45
N LYS A 42 -11.20 12.42 6.20
CA LYS A 42 -12.58 12.35 5.73
C LYS A 42 -12.68 11.07 4.94
N GLU A 43 -13.54 10.18 5.42
CA GLU A 43 -13.86 8.86 4.87
C GLU A 43 -14.44 8.89 3.44
N ASP A 44 -13.77 9.51 2.47
CA ASP A 44 -14.06 9.23 1.08
C ASP A 44 -13.03 8.19 0.63
N VAL A 45 -13.40 6.92 0.82
CA VAL A 45 -12.75 5.82 0.09
C VAL A 45 -12.62 6.31 -1.35
N ARG A 46 -11.37 6.51 -1.81
CA ARG A 46 -11.09 7.12 -3.12
C ARG A 46 -12.05 6.51 -4.14
N GLU A 47 -12.85 7.34 -4.79
CA GLU A 47 -13.94 6.87 -5.65
C GLU A 47 -13.42 5.90 -6.73
N GLU A 48 -12.20 6.15 -7.22
CA GLU A 48 -11.46 5.26 -8.12
C GLU A 48 -11.20 3.86 -7.53
N TYR A 49 -10.91 3.76 -6.24
CA TYR A 49 -10.73 2.49 -5.54
C TYR A 49 -12.05 1.73 -5.40
N LEU A 50 -13.15 2.44 -5.10
CA LEU A 50 -14.50 1.84 -5.10
C LEU A 50 -14.90 1.35 -6.49
N GLN A 51 -14.63 2.14 -7.53
CA GLN A 51 -14.89 1.75 -8.92
C GLN A 51 -14.10 0.49 -9.31
N LYS A 52 -12.80 0.42 -8.99
CA LYS A 52 -11.99 -0.78 -9.23
C LYS A 52 -12.54 -2.01 -8.50
N LEU A 53 -12.96 -1.86 -7.24
CA LEU A 53 -13.56 -2.96 -6.49
C LEU A 53 -14.89 -3.42 -7.11
N GLU A 54 -15.70 -2.48 -7.59
CA GLU A 54 -16.98 -2.79 -8.24
C GLU A 54 -16.79 -3.47 -9.60
N GLU A 55 -15.81 -3.02 -10.40
CA GLU A 55 -15.40 -3.70 -11.64
C GLU A 55 -14.92 -5.12 -11.38
N ILE A 56 -14.09 -5.32 -10.34
CA ILE A 56 -13.66 -6.64 -9.91
C ILE A 56 -14.90 -7.46 -9.52
N ARG A 57 -15.77 -6.99 -8.62
CA ARG A 57 -16.96 -7.75 -8.18
C ARG A 57 -17.90 -8.14 -9.31
N ARG A 58 -18.05 -7.30 -10.34
CA ARG A 58 -18.85 -7.58 -11.54
C ARG A 58 -18.14 -8.49 -12.54
N GLY A 59 -16.83 -8.65 -12.40
CA GLY A 59 -16.02 -9.53 -13.22
C GLY A 59 -16.51 -10.98 -13.13
N LYS A 60 -16.67 -11.63 -14.28
CA LYS A 60 -16.90 -13.07 -14.35
C LYS A 60 -15.56 -13.78 -14.20
N PHE A 61 -15.15 -14.03 -12.95
CA PHE A 61 -13.93 -14.79 -12.70
C PHE A 61 -14.12 -16.26 -13.02
N ILE A 62 -13.17 -16.81 -13.77
CA ILE A 62 -13.05 -18.25 -13.97
C ILE A 62 -12.22 -18.76 -12.81
N ARG A 63 -12.69 -19.82 -12.15
CA ARG A 63 -11.86 -20.53 -11.17
C ARG A 63 -10.66 -21.13 -11.89
N VAL A 64 -9.46 -20.73 -11.50
CA VAL A 64 -8.20 -21.26 -12.02
C VAL A 64 -7.53 -22.03 -10.89
N ASP A 65 -7.47 -23.34 -11.01
CA ASP A 65 -6.81 -24.20 -10.01
C ASP A 65 -5.28 -24.21 -10.17
N ASP A 66 -4.77 -23.89 -11.37
CA ASP A 66 -3.34 -23.76 -11.67
C ASP A 66 -3.10 -22.63 -12.70
N PHE A 67 -2.49 -21.54 -12.23
CA PHE A 67 -2.20 -20.36 -13.05
C PHE A 67 -1.05 -20.60 -14.03
N ALA A 68 -0.05 -21.40 -13.66
CA ALA A 68 1.09 -21.69 -14.51
C ALA A 68 0.64 -22.48 -15.74
N LYS A 69 -0.22 -23.49 -15.53
CA LYS A 69 -0.85 -24.25 -16.62
C LYS A 69 -1.78 -23.39 -17.47
N ARG A 70 -2.56 -22.50 -16.85
CA ARG A 70 -3.55 -21.68 -17.57
C ARG A 70 -2.91 -20.61 -18.46
N TYR A 71 -1.79 -20.01 -18.02
CA TYR A 71 -1.13 -18.90 -18.70
C TYR A 71 0.22 -19.27 -19.32
N GLY A 72 0.62 -20.55 -19.27
CA GLY A 72 1.85 -21.03 -19.88
C GLY A 72 3.11 -20.47 -19.25
N LEU A 73 3.06 -20.14 -17.95
CA LEU A 73 4.24 -19.67 -17.21
C LEU A 73 5.08 -20.91 -16.89
N GLN A 74 6.24 -21.01 -17.55
CA GLN A 74 7.26 -22.05 -17.31
C GLN A 74 8.05 -21.77 -16.04
#